data_AF-A0A965QNF1-F1
#
_entry.id   AF-A0A965QNF1-F1
#
_cell.length_a   1.000
_cell.length_b   1.000
_cell.length_c   1.000
_cell.angle_alpha   90.00
_cell.angle_beta   90.00
_cell.angle_gamma   90.00
#
_symmetry.space_group_name_H-M   'P 1'
#
loop_
_entity.id
_entity.type
_entity.pdbx_description
1 polymer ?
#
loop_
_entity_poly.entity_id
_entity_poly.type
_entity_poly.pdbx_seq_one_letter_code
_entity_poly.pdbx_strand_id
1 'polypeptide(L)'
;MNSTRTNTAEMQQAARQNFAQGYAPENGTFVRVPFSDMGVLEGLGELVSTANDMLIFLEGLTGISNSPLKPAFDEANRSLANLGKDEMAYGGKITKSSKAAVH
;
A
#
# COMPACT_ATOMS: atom_id res chain seq x y z
N MET A 1 -6.27 16.50 -6.08
CA MET A 1 -6.12 15.58 -7.23
C MET A 1 -6.13 14.17 -6.68
N ASN A 2 -6.98 13.26 -7.20
CA ASN A 2 -6.93 11.83 -6.83
C ASN A 2 -5.74 11.18 -7.53
N SER A 3 -4.63 10.99 -6.79
CA SER A 3 -3.36 10.48 -7.32
C SER A 3 -3.21 8.96 -7.16
N THR A 4 -4.13 8.32 -6.46
CA THR A 4 -4.18 6.87 -6.25
C THR A 4 -5.13 6.23 -7.26
N ARG A 5 -4.64 5.26 -8.04
CA ARG A 5 -5.39 4.52 -9.08
C ARG A 5 -4.85 3.10 -9.26
N THR A 6 -5.61 2.25 -9.94
CA THR A 6 -5.09 1.00 -10.53
C THR A 6 -4.31 1.33 -11.82
N ASN A 7 -3.53 0.38 -12.33
CA ASN A 7 -2.67 0.55 -13.51
C ASN A 7 -3.49 0.51 -14.83
N THR A 8 -4.51 1.35 -14.92
CA THR A 8 -5.30 1.47 -16.15
C THR A 8 -4.50 2.19 -17.23
N ALA A 9 -4.88 1.98 -18.50
CA ALA A 9 -4.28 2.69 -19.63
C ALA A 9 -4.31 4.23 -19.46
N GLU A 10 -5.38 4.76 -18.85
CA GLU A 10 -5.50 6.19 -18.52
C GLU A 10 -4.49 6.65 -17.47
N MET A 11 -4.26 5.82 -16.44
CA MET A 11 -3.23 6.07 -15.45
C MET A 11 -1.84 6.01 -16.10
N GLN A 12 -1.54 5.01 -16.92
CA GLN A 12 -0.27 4.91 -17.63
C GLN A 12 -0.01 6.11 -18.55
N GLN A 13 -1.05 6.65 -19.20
CA GLN A 13 -0.95 7.85 -20.04
C GLN A 13 -0.73 9.13 -19.22
N ALA A 14 -1.46 9.31 -18.12
CA ALA A 14 -1.25 10.42 -17.19
C ALA A 14 0.10 10.32 -16.45
N ALA A 15 0.60 9.10 -16.27
CA ALA A 15 1.80 8.76 -15.53
C ALA A 15 3.11 8.98 -16.30
N ARG A 16 3.09 9.05 -17.63
CA ARG A 16 4.32 9.11 -18.43
C ARG A 16 5.22 10.30 -18.12
N GLN A 17 4.71 11.34 -17.44
CA GLN A 17 5.45 12.57 -17.19
C GLN A 17 6.04 12.69 -15.77
N ASN A 18 5.56 11.95 -14.75
CA ASN A 18 5.97 12.15 -13.34
C ASN A 18 6.02 10.85 -12.51
N PHE A 19 6.56 9.76 -13.06
CA PHE A 19 6.63 8.47 -12.37
C PHE A 19 8.06 7.97 -12.18
N ALA A 20 8.29 7.26 -11.08
CA ALA A 20 9.56 6.59 -10.83
C ALA A 20 9.69 5.35 -11.73
N GLN A 21 10.80 5.25 -12.48
CA GLN A 21 11.11 4.08 -13.28
C GLN A 21 11.65 2.96 -12.38
N GLY A 22 10.99 1.80 -12.39
CA GLY A 22 11.48 0.59 -11.72
C GLY A 22 12.62 -0.08 -12.50
N TYR A 23 13.56 -0.70 -11.77
CA TYR A 23 14.64 -1.49 -12.33
C TYR A 23 14.78 -2.80 -11.55
N ALA A 24 15.14 -3.88 -12.24
CA ALA A 24 15.42 -5.19 -11.65
C ALA A 24 16.82 -5.67 -12.04
N PRO A 25 17.51 -6.44 -11.18
CA PRO A 25 18.78 -7.05 -11.51
C PRO A 25 18.58 -8.21 -12.49
N GLU A 26 19.25 -8.16 -13.63
CA GLU A 26 19.31 -9.24 -14.62
C GLU A 26 20.78 -9.40 -15.07
N ASN A 27 21.35 -10.59 -14.82
CA ASN A 27 22.73 -10.95 -15.20
C ASN A 27 23.81 -9.92 -14.80
N GLY A 28 23.69 -9.35 -13.59
CA GLY A 28 24.65 -8.35 -13.08
C GLY A 28 24.46 -6.93 -13.62
N THR A 29 23.37 -6.68 -14.35
CA THR A 29 22.97 -5.36 -14.84
C THR A 29 21.58 -4.98 -14.32
N PHE A 30 21.24 -3.69 -14.34
CA PHE A 30 19.89 -3.23 -14.03
C PHE A 30 19.11 -2.97 -15.30
N VAL A 31 18.01 -3.70 -15.49
CA VAL A 31 17.10 -3.54 -16.62
C VAL A 31 15.84 -2.80 -16.19
N ARG A 32 15.29 -1.98 -17.08
CA ARG A 32 14.02 -1.30 -16.81
C ARG A 32 12.89 -2.32 -16.72
N VAL A 33 12.10 -2.22 -15.67
CA VAL A 33 10.89 -3.02 -15.50
C VAL A 33 9.70 -2.23 -16.01
N PRO A 34 8.94 -2.74 -17.00
CA PRO A 34 7.69 -2.11 -17.40
C PRO A 34 6.66 -2.25 -16.28
N PHE A 35 5.62 -1.42 -16.30
CA PHE A 35 4.46 -1.66 -15.43
C PHE A 35 3.90 -3.05 -15.69
N SER A 36 3.73 -3.83 -14.62
CA SER A 36 3.13 -5.16 -14.72
C SER A 36 1.64 -5.01 -14.97
N ASP A 37 1.14 -5.64 -16.03
CA ASP A 37 -0.28 -5.90 -16.20
C ASP A 37 -0.61 -7.15 -15.38
N MET A 38 -1.32 -6.97 -14.26
CA MET A 38 -1.66 -8.07 -13.36
C MET A 38 -3.01 -8.72 -13.71
N GLY A 39 -3.76 -8.21 -14.70
CA GLY A 39 -5.05 -8.73 -15.16
C GLY A 39 -6.06 -9.06 -14.04
N VAL A 40 -6.39 -10.34 -13.85
CA VAL A 40 -7.34 -10.71 -12.76
C VAL A 40 -6.75 -10.55 -11.35
N LEU A 41 -5.42 -10.36 -11.23
CA LEU A 41 -4.70 -10.19 -9.97
C LEU A 41 -4.43 -8.71 -9.63
N GLU A 42 -4.97 -7.76 -10.40
CA GLU A 42 -4.77 -6.32 -10.19
C GLU A 42 -5.09 -5.90 -8.74
N GLY A 43 -6.14 -6.48 -8.15
CA GLY A 43 -6.54 -6.23 -6.77
C GLY A 43 -5.55 -6.68 -5.69
N LEU A 44 -4.49 -7.43 -6.03
CA LEU A 44 -3.51 -7.97 -5.08
C LEU A 44 -2.19 -7.18 -5.03
N GLY A 45 -1.95 -6.23 -5.93
CA GLY A 45 -0.66 -5.53 -5.94
C GLY A 45 -0.49 -4.40 -6.95
N GLU A 46 -1.54 -4.02 -7.67
CA GLU A 46 -1.40 -3.09 -8.80
C GLU A 46 -1.79 -1.65 -8.45
N LEU A 47 -1.94 -1.37 -7.15
CA LEU A 47 -2.19 -0.01 -6.67
C LEU A 47 -0.96 0.86 -6.95
N VAL A 48 -1.18 1.97 -7.66
CA VAL A 48 -0.15 2.98 -7.82
C VAL A 48 -0.58 4.26 -7.14
N SER A 49 0.32 4.82 -6.34
CA SER A 49 0.05 5.95 -5.44
C SER A 49 1.29 6.84 -5.29
N THR A 50 1.13 7.97 -4.61
CA THR A 50 2.23 8.86 -4.23
C THR A 50 2.60 8.66 -2.77
N ALA A 51 3.80 9.11 -2.37
CA ALA A 51 4.19 9.07 -0.96
C ALA A 51 3.21 9.83 -0.05
N ASN A 52 2.65 10.95 -0.53
CA ASN A 52 1.71 11.76 0.24
C ASN A 52 0.35 11.07 0.40
N ASP A 53 -0.17 10.46 -0.66
CA ASP A 53 -1.42 9.69 -0.62
C ASP A 53 -1.28 8.48 0.33
N MET A 54 -0.16 7.76 0.24
CA MET A 54 0.13 6.64 1.13
C MET A 54 0.27 7.09 2.59
N LEU A 55 0.87 8.25 2.85
CA LEU A 55 0.96 8.80 4.20
C LEU A 55 -0.43 9.10 4.77
N ILE A 56 -1.28 9.80 4.02
CA ILE A 56 -2.66 10.11 4.45
C ILE A 56 -3.45 8.82 4.75
N PHE A 57 -3.31 7.81 3.87
CA PHE A 57 -3.93 6.51 4.08
C PHE A 57 -3.44 5.83 5.36
N LEU A 58 -2.12 5.79 5.57
CA LEU A 58 -1.51 5.17 6.74
C LEU A 58 -1.88 5.88 8.03
N GLU A 59 -1.87 7.21 8.07
CA GLU A 59 -2.28 7.98 9.25
C GLU A 59 -3.73 7.70 9.65
N GLY A 60 -4.63 7.58 8.66
CA GLY A 60 -6.01 7.19 8.89
C GLY A 60 -6.13 5.74 9.37
N LEU A 61 -5.42 4.81 8.71
CA LEU A 61 -5.43 3.38 9.03
C LEU A 61 -4.88 3.11 10.43
N THR A 62 -3.85 3.83 10.88
CA THR A 62 -3.28 3.69 12.22
C THR A 62 -3.98 4.55 13.28
N GLY A 63 -4.96 5.36 12.89
CA GLY A 63 -5.69 6.27 13.79
C GLY A 63 -4.87 7.46 14.31
N ILE A 64 -3.77 7.82 13.64
CA ILE A 64 -2.98 9.02 13.95
C ILE A 64 -3.78 10.28 13.55
N SER A 65 -4.50 10.22 12.42
CA SER A 65 -5.35 11.31 11.96
C SER A 65 -6.82 10.90 11.93
N ASN A 66 -7.70 11.87 12.18
CA ASN A 66 -9.14 11.65 12.03
C ASN A 66 -9.49 11.54 10.54
N SER A 67 -10.18 10.47 10.18
CA SER A 67 -10.61 10.21 8.81
C SER A 67 -12.11 9.90 8.75
N PRO A 68 -12.83 10.35 7.70
CA PRO A 68 -14.21 9.92 7.47
C PRO A 68 -14.33 8.41 7.22
N LEU A 69 -13.23 7.73 6.90
CA LEU A 69 -13.16 6.28 6.70
C LEU A 69 -12.87 5.51 7.99
N LYS A 70 -12.88 6.16 9.16
CA LYS A 70 -12.56 5.50 10.44
C LYS A 70 -13.30 4.17 10.65
N PRO A 71 -14.62 4.04 10.40
CA PRO A 71 -15.29 2.74 10.57
C PRO A 71 -14.74 1.63 9.67
N ALA A 72 -14.32 1.97 8.44
CA ALA A 72 -13.72 1.01 7.53
C ALA A 72 -12.29 0.64 7.96
N PHE A 73 -11.52 1.58 8.50
CA PHE A 73 -10.20 1.30 9.06
C PHE A 73 -10.27 0.45 10.33
N ASP A 74 -11.24 0.72 11.20
CA ASP A 74 -11.48 -0.09 12.40
C ASP A 74 -11.81 -1.54 12.01
N GLU A 75 -12.66 -1.74 10.99
CA GLU A 75 -12.97 -3.08 10.48
C GLU A 75 -11.77 -3.72 9.78
N ALA A 76 -11.00 -2.97 8.99
CA ALA A 76 -9.80 -3.49 8.32
C ALA A 76 -8.75 -3.98 9.32
N ASN A 77 -8.63 -3.31 10.47
CA ASN A 77 -7.73 -3.67 11.56
C ASN A 77 -8.32 -4.69 12.55
N ARG A 78 -9.54 -5.18 12.32
CA ARG A 78 -10.12 -6.20 13.19
C ARG A 78 -9.32 -7.47 13.09
N SER A 79 -8.78 -7.94 14.21
CA SER A 79 -8.05 -9.21 14.27
C SER A 79 -8.99 -10.37 13.90
N LEU A 80 -8.55 -11.18 12.94
CA LEU A 80 -9.25 -12.36 12.43
C LEU A 80 -8.61 -13.66 12.93
N ALA A 81 -7.28 -13.67 13.10
CA ALA A 81 -6.53 -14.81 13.60
C ALA A 81 -5.21 -14.36 14.23
N ASN A 82 -4.73 -15.12 15.22
CA ASN A 82 -3.44 -14.88 15.86
C ASN A 82 -2.38 -15.81 15.25
N LEU A 83 -1.25 -15.25 14.82
CA LEU A 83 -0.08 -15.96 14.29
C LEU A 83 1.17 -15.60 15.10
N GLY A 84 1.26 -16.16 16.31
CA GLY A 84 2.36 -15.91 17.23
C GLY A 84 2.34 -14.47 17.76
N LYS A 85 3.32 -13.65 17.33
CA LYS A 85 3.43 -12.23 17.72
C LYS A 85 2.65 -11.27 16.81
N ASP A 86 2.10 -11.80 15.73
CA ASP A 86 1.38 -11.05 14.71
C ASP A 86 -0.11 -11.44 14.73
N GLU A 87 -0.97 -10.50 14.36
CA GLU A 87 -2.40 -10.72 14.16
C GLU A 87 -2.72 -10.54 12.67
N MET A 88 -3.51 -11.44 12.09
CA MET A 88 -4.00 -11.31 10.73
C MET A 88 -5.27 -10.46 10.72
N ALA A 89 -5.35 -9.53 9.78
CA ALA A 89 -6.49 -8.66 9.58
C ALA A 89 -6.88 -8.65 8.09
N TYR A 90 -7.90 -7.87 7.71
CA TYR A 90 -8.30 -7.82 6.31
C TYR A 90 -7.23 -7.16 5.44
N GLY A 91 -6.64 -7.93 4.53
CA GLY A 91 -5.64 -7.42 3.59
C GLY A 91 -4.31 -7.02 4.26
N GLY A 92 -4.06 -7.44 5.50
CA GLY A 92 -2.89 -7.00 6.24
C GLY A 92 -2.52 -7.86 7.44
N LYS A 93 -1.39 -7.51 8.03
CA LYS A 93 -0.85 -8.10 9.26
C LYS A 93 -0.59 -6.99 10.26
N ILE A 94 -1.08 -7.15 11.48
CA ILE A 94 -0.86 -6.25 12.60
C ILE A 94 0.28 -6.84 13.43
N THR A 95 1.42 -6.15 13.45
CA THR A 95 2.55 -6.51 14.32
C THR A 95 2.56 -5.56 15.50
N LYS A 96 2.32 -6.08 16.71
CA LYS A 96 2.44 -5.30 17.94
C LYS A 96 3.92 -5.23 18.34
N SER A 97 4.54 -4.07 18.14
CA SER A 97 5.90 -3.82 18.63
C SER A 97 5.89 -3.74 20.16
N SER A 98 6.60 -4.65 20.83
CA SER A 98 6.89 -4.55 22.26
C SER A 98 7.99 -3.52 22.51
N LYS A 99 7.65 -2.22 22.57
CA LYS A 99 8.47 -1.12 23.13
C LYS A 99 7.67 0.19 23.06
N ALA A 100 7.53 1.03 24.09
CA ALA A 100 7.91 0.97 25.50
C ALA A 100 6.89 1.81 26.28
N ALA A 101 6.59 1.43 27.52
CA ALA A 101 6.02 2.35 28.49
C ALA A 101 6.97 3.56 28.59
N VAL A 102 6.54 4.71 28.10
CA VAL A 102 7.19 5.98 28.40
C VAL A 102 6.62 6.40 29.75
N HIS A 103 7.43 6.22 30.80
CA HIS A 103 7.26 6.86 32.10
C HIS A 103 7.51 8.37 31.99
#